data_AF-A0A0N4XBJ1-F1
#
_entry.id   AF-A0A0N4XBJ1-F1
#
_cell.length_a   1.000
_cell.length_b   1.000
_cell.length_c   1.000
_cell.angle_alpha   90.00
_cell.angle_beta   90.00
_cell.angle_gamma   90.00
#
_symmetry.space_group_name_H-M   'P 1'
#
loop_
_entity.id
_entity.type
_entity.pdbx_description
1 polymer ?
#
loop_
_entity_poly.entity_id
_entity_poly.type
_entity_poly.pdbx_seq_one_letter_code
_entity_poly.pdbx_strand_id
1 'polypeptide(L)'
;MCECARPIDDPISEEEVVKQAIDGLVIKSMIQRDKIASVYSTTLEYGYPIPTPARDPELARAHRELEKHSIYSRGRFGGWKYEVSNQDHCFIQGKEFIDRVVLNEPEKLYKTGLAERQG
;
A
#
# COMPACT_ATOMS: atom_id res chain seq x y z
N MET A 1 2.53 -15.89 -11.11
CA MET A 1 2.84 -14.99 -9.98
C MET A 1 1.86 -15.31 -8.87
N CYS A 2 2.33 -15.50 -7.66
CA CYS A 2 1.49 -15.71 -6.47
C CYS A 2 1.75 -14.56 -5.50
N GLU A 3 0.69 -13.97 -4.97
CA GLU A 3 0.76 -12.96 -3.92
C GLU A 3 0.04 -13.52 -2.69
N CYS A 4 0.76 -13.63 -1.58
CA CYS A 4 0.26 -14.23 -0.35
C CYS A 4 0.31 -13.16 0.75
N ALA A 5 -0.87 -12.65 1.15
CA ALA A 5 -0.97 -11.72 2.27
C ALA A 5 -0.74 -12.47 3.59
N ARG A 6 -0.01 -11.83 4.51
CA ARG A 6 0.39 -12.41 5.79
C ARG A 6 0.28 -11.39 6.92
N PRO A 7 -0.10 -11.78 8.14
CA PRO A 7 0.03 -10.92 9.32
C PRO A 7 1.50 -10.73 9.70
N ILE A 8 1.78 -9.69 10.51
CA ILE A 8 3.15 -9.30 10.90
C ILE A 8 3.84 -10.35 11.78
N ASP A 9 3.06 -11.10 12.56
CA ASP A 9 3.49 -12.13 13.50
C ASP A 9 3.29 -13.55 12.95
N ASP A 10 3.17 -13.68 11.63
CA ASP A 10 2.97 -14.97 10.97
C ASP A 10 4.21 -15.87 11.19
N PRO A 11 4.05 -17.03 11.88
CA PRO A 11 5.16 -17.91 12.20
C PRO A 11 5.68 -18.69 10.98
N ILE A 12 4.95 -18.69 9.87
CA ILE A 12 5.29 -19.46 8.67
C ILE A 12 6.52 -18.82 8.00
N SER A 13 7.53 -19.63 7.69
CA SER A 13 8.71 -19.15 6.97
C SER A 13 8.39 -18.80 5.52
N GLU A 14 9.25 -17.98 4.89
CA GLU A 14 9.12 -17.68 3.45
C GLU A 14 9.20 -18.96 2.59
N GLU A 15 10.08 -19.90 2.95
CA GLU A 15 10.23 -21.20 2.27
C GLU A 15 8.94 -22.03 2.32
N GLU A 16 8.25 -22.06 3.47
CA GLU A 16 6.97 -22.75 3.61
C GLU A 16 5.87 -22.12 2.76
N VAL A 17 5.83 -20.79 2.64
CA VAL A 17 4.88 -20.10 1.75
C VAL A 17 5.16 -20.45 0.29
N VAL A 18 6.43 -20.45 -0.14
CA VAL A 18 6.82 -20.87 -1.50
C VAL A 18 6.36 -22.30 -1.78
N LYS A 19 6.59 -23.22 -0.85
CA LYS A 19 6.14 -24.60 -0.98
C LYS A 19 4.62 -24.68 -1.14
N GLN A 20 3.85 -24.01 -0.27
CA GLN A 20 2.39 -23.98 -0.33
C GLN A 20 1.86 -23.39 -1.63
N ALA A 21 2.50 -22.32 -2.15
CA ALA A 21 2.12 -21.71 -3.42
C ALA A 21 2.33 -22.68 -4.59
N ILE A 22 3.48 -23.36 -4.66
CA ILE A 22 3.77 -24.35 -5.71
C ILE A 22 2.80 -25.54 -5.59
N ASP A 23 2.59 -26.07 -4.38
CA ASP A 23 1.64 -27.16 -4.14
C ASP A 23 0.23 -26.77 -4.61
N GLY A 24 -0.23 -25.57 -4.27
CA GLY A 24 -1.51 -25.03 -4.72
C GLY A 24 -1.63 -24.94 -6.25
N LEU A 25 -0.61 -24.42 -6.93
CA LEU A 25 -0.61 -24.34 -8.39
C LEU A 25 -0.60 -25.71 -9.06
N VAL A 26 0.14 -26.69 -8.52
CA VAL A 26 0.17 -28.07 -9.02
C VAL A 26 -1.18 -28.77 -8.80
N ILE A 27 -1.78 -28.63 -7.61
CA ILE A 27 -3.10 -29.17 -7.29
C ILE A 27 -4.17 -28.61 -8.24
N LYS A 28 -4.02 -27.36 -8.66
CA LYS A 28 -4.90 -26.71 -9.64
C LYS A 28 -4.50 -26.95 -11.10
N SER A 29 -3.52 -27.81 -11.35
CA SER A 29 -2.99 -28.14 -12.68
C SER A 29 -2.53 -26.91 -13.48
N MET A 30 -2.16 -25.81 -12.80
CA MET A 30 -1.65 -24.59 -13.45
C MET A 30 -0.19 -24.75 -13.89
N ILE A 31 0.57 -25.58 -13.18
CA ILE A 31 1.97 -25.88 -13.47
C ILE A 31 2.28 -27.37 -13.21
N GLN A 32 3.40 -27.85 -13.76
CA GLN A 32 3.98 -29.15 -13.44
C GLN A 32 5.27 -28.95 -12.64
N ARG A 33 5.42 -29.67 -11.52
CA ARG A 33 6.52 -29.46 -10.56
C ARG A 33 7.90 -29.69 -11.18
N ASP A 34 8.03 -30.67 -12.07
CA ASP A 34 9.28 -31.02 -12.77
C ASP A 34 9.67 -30.03 -13.88
N LYS A 35 8.78 -29.08 -14.22
CA LYS A 35 9.02 -28.05 -15.26
C LYS A 35 9.40 -26.68 -14.68
N ILE A 36 9.54 -26.57 -13.37
CA ILE A 36 9.94 -25.31 -12.72
C ILE A 36 11.44 -25.09 -12.96
N ALA A 37 11.76 -24.08 -13.77
CA ALA A 37 13.16 -23.71 -14.06
C ALA A 37 13.77 -22.76 -13.02
N SER A 38 12.94 -21.94 -12.36
CA SER A 38 13.38 -20.95 -11.38
C SER A 38 12.27 -20.62 -10.39
N VAL A 39 12.66 -20.29 -9.16
CA VAL A 39 11.77 -19.78 -8.11
C VAL A 39 12.37 -18.49 -7.58
N TYR A 40 11.54 -17.47 -7.45
CA TYR A 40 11.86 -16.22 -6.78
C TYR A 40 10.81 -15.98 -5.70
N SER A 41 11.27 -15.53 -4.53
CA SER A 41 10.42 -15.12 -3.42
C SER A 41 10.99 -13.86 -2.79
N THR A 42 10.09 -13.01 -2.33
CA THR A 42 10.43 -11.87 -1.47
C THR A 42 9.28 -11.58 -0.53
N THR A 43 9.59 -11.21 0.70
CA THR A 43 8.63 -10.73 1.67
C THR A 43 8.72 -9.22 1.79
N LEU A 44 7.60 -8.53 1.61
CA LEU A 44 7.49 -7.09 1.81
C LEU A 44 6.88 -6.81 3.18
N GLU A 45 7.61 -6.12 4.05
CA GLU A 45 7.11 -5.73 5.39
C GLU A 45 5.82 -4.90 5.31
N TYR A 46 5.74 -4.03 4.31
CA TYR A 46 4.57 -3.20 4.01
C TYR A 46 3.99 -3.58 2.64
N GLY A 47 2.95 -4.43 2.64
CA GLY A 47 2.22 -4.83 1.43
C GLY A 47 1.03 -3.93 1.11
N TYR A 48 0.10 -3.79 2.05
CA TYR A 48 -1.19 -3.10 1.86
C TYR A 48 -1.47 -2.09 2.97
N PRO A 49 -1.79 -0.83 2.64
CA PRO A 49 -2.33 0.11 3.62
C PRO A 49 -3.80 -0.24 3.90
N ILE A 50 -4.03 -1.02 4.96
CA ILE A 50 -5.36 -1.55 5.28
C ILE A 50 -6.32 -0.40 5.64
N PRO A 51 -7.51 -0.29 4.99
CA PRO A 51 -8.51 0.72 5.28
C PRO A 51 -9.30 0.38 6.56
N THR A 52 -8.64 0.48 7.71
CA THR A 52 -9.27 0.21 9.01
C THR A 52 -10.34 1.26 9.35
N PRO A 53 -11.34 0.95 10.19
CA PRO A 53 -12.40 1.90 10.54
C PRO A 53 -11.90 3.22 11.15
N ALA A 54 -10.77 3.19 11.86
CA ALA A 54 -10.16 4.36 12.50
C ALA A 54 -9.13 5.09 11.62
N ARG A 55 -8.91 4.64 10.37
CA ARG A 55 -7.86 5.15 9.48
C ARG A 55 -7.95 6.66 9.29
N ASP A 56 -9.09 7.17 8.83
CA ASP A 56 -9.20 8.57 8.40
C ASP A 56 -9.04 9.57 9.56
N PRO A 57 -9.63 9.38 10.75
CA PRO A 57 -9.34 10.20 11.93
C PRO A 57 -7.87 10.21 12.32
N GLU A 58 -7.20 9.05 12.32
CA GLU A 58 -5.78 8.97 12.67
C GLU A 58 -4.88 9.63 11.63
N LEU A 59 -5.16 9.46 10.34
CA LEU A 59 -4.43 10.14 9.27
C LEU A 59 -4.60 11.66 9.35
N ALA A 60 -5.82 12.15 9.59
CA ALA A 60 -6.06 13.58 9.74
C ALA A 60 -5.29 14.17 10.93
N ARG A 61 -5.20 13.44 12.05
CA ARG A 61 -4.39 13.82 13.21
C ARG A 61 -2.90 13.83 12.86
N ALA A 62 -2.39 12.76 12.26
CA ALA A 62 -0.98 12.62 11.90
C ALA A 62 -0.52 13.69 10.90
N HIS A 63 -1.29 13.93 9.82
CA HIS A 63 -0.97 14.97 8.85
C HIS A 63 -0.97 16.36 9.47
N ARG A 64 -1.96 16.68 10.32
CA ARG A 64 -1.99 17.97 11.02
C ARG A 64 -0.72 18.19 11.84
N GLU A 65 -0.22 17.15 12.51
CA GLU A 65 1.01 17.27 13.30
C GLU A 65 2.24 17.42 12.42
N LEU A 66 2.41 16.56 11.41
CA LEU A 66 3.56 16.59 10.50
C LEU A 66 3.64 17.91 9.72
N GLU A 67 2.51 18.45 9.25
CA GLU A 67 2.51 19.68 8.45
C GLU A 67 2.88 20.94 9.28
N LYS A 68 2.70 20.95 10.61
CA LYS A 68 3.25 22.02 11.48
C LYS A 68 4.78 22.10 11.40
N HIS A 69 5.42 20.98 11.09
CA HIS A 69 6.86 20.85 10.95
C HIS A 69 7.32 20.87 9.48
N SER A 70 6.46 21.30 8.56
CA SER A 70 6.73 21.30 7.11
C SER A 70 7.06 19.89 6.57
N ILE A 71 6.50 18.84 7.17
CA ILE A 71 6.61 17.46 6.70
C ILE A 71 5.31 17.05 6.02
N TYR A 72 5.39 16.71 4.73
CA TYR A 72 4.23 16.43 3.89
C TYR A 72 4.23 14.97 3.42
N SER A 73 3.71 14.09 4.26
CA SER A 73 3.68 12.65 4.00
C SER A 73 2.64 12.29 2.92
N ARG A 74 3.07 11.64 1.83
CA ARG A 74 2.29 11.25 0.64
C ARG A 74 2.71 9.86 0.13
N GLY A 75 1.96 9.31 -0.81
CA GLY A 75 2.23 8.01 -1.44
C GLY A 75 1.53 6.84 -0.76
N ARG A 76 1.86 5.61 -1.17
CA ARG A 76 1.16 4.39 -0.76
C ARG A 76 1.10 4.21 0.76
N PHE A 77 2.24 4.34 1.43
CA PHE A 77 2.34 4.22 2.89
C PHE A 77 2.50 5.55 3.61
N GLY A 78 2.88 6.63 2.91
CA GLY A 78 2.91 7.96 3.50
C GLY A 78 1.51 8.58 3.67
N GLY A 79 0.59 8.27 2.74
CA GLY A 79 -0.82 8.66 2.83
C GLY A 79 -1.76 7.55 3.33
N TRP A 80 -1.37 6.28 3.23
CA TRP A 80 -2.12 5.13 3.76
C TRP A 80 -3.57 4.96 3.22
N LYS A 81 -3.94 5.66 2.14
CA LYS A 81 -5.26 5.52 1.51
C LYS A 81 -5.16 4.59 0.30
N TYR A 82 -5.52 3.33 0.50
CA TYR A 82 -5.44 2.28 -0.54
C TYR A 82 -6.06 2.71 -1.87
N GLU A 83 -7.24 3.33 -1.81
CA GLU A 83 -8.02 3.81 -2.94
C GLU A 83 -7.29 4.82 -3.84
N VAL A 84 -6.25 5.48 -3.31
CA VAL A 84 -5.40 6.44 -4.04
C VAL A 84 -3.92 6.09 -3.91
N SER A 85 -3.57 4.79 -3.93
CA SER A 85 -2.21 4.28 -3.65
C SER A 85 -1.54 3.48 -4.78
N ASN A 86 -2.12 3.49 -5.98
CA ASN A 86 -1.51 2.90 -7.17
C ASN A 86 -0.34 3.77 -7.67
N GLN A 87 0.40 3.27 -8.67
CA GLN A 87 1.61 3.93 -9.18
C GLN A 87 1.32 5.33 -9.71
N ASP A 88 0.29 5.46 -10.56
CA ASP A 88 -0.22 6.71 -11.10
C ASP A 88 -0.70 7.63 -9.98
N HIS A 89 -1.43 7.11 -9.00
CA HIS A 89 -1.89 7.89 -7.86
C HIS A 89 -0.72 8.46 -7.06
N CYS A 90 0.26 7.64 -6.68
CA CYS A 90 1.42 8.08 -5.91
C CYS A 90 2.23 9.14 -6.67
N PHE A 91 2.37 8.98 -7.99
CA PHE A 91 3.02 9.96 -8.84
C PHE A 91 2.29 11.29 -8.83
N ILE A 92 0.96 11.27 -9.03
CA ILE A 92 0.13 12.48 -9.02
C ILE A 92 0.11 13.15 -7.65
N GLN A 93 0.11 12.41 -6.54
CA GLN A 93 0.25 13.00 -5.20
C GLN A 93 1.52 13.83 -5.05
N GLY A 94 2.65 13.34 -5.55
CA GLY A 94 3.92 14.09 -5.53
C GLY A 94 3.83 15.35 -6.38
N LYS A 95 3.28 15.25 -7.59
CA LYS A 95 3.08 16.39 -8.50
C LYS A 95 2.17 17.46 -7.88
N GLU A 96 0.99 17.07 -7.41
CA GLU A 96 0.01 17.98 -6.82
C GLU A 96 0.52 18.65 -5.54
N PHE A 97 1.32 17.94 -4.73
CA PHE A 97 1.96 18.57 -3.58
C PHE A 97 2.94 19.68 -4.01
N ILE A 98 3.74 19.45 -5.05
CA ILE A 98 4.64 20.48 -5.58
C ILE A 98 3.86 21.66 -6.16
N ASP A 99 2.76 21.43 -6.88
CA ASP A 99 1.93 22.53 -7.37
C ASP A 99 1.33 23.33 -6.21
N ARG A 100 0.92 22.67 -5.12
CA ARG A 100 0.45 23.37 -3.92
C ARG A 100 1.50 24.30 -3.35
N VAL A 101 2.76 23.86 -3.30
CA VAL A 101 3.86 24.65 -2.74
C VAL A 101 4.28 25.79 -3.68
N VAL A 102 4.36 25.53 -4.99
CA VAL A 102 4.95 26.46 -5.97
C VAL A 102 3.90 27.37 -6.61
N LEU A 103 2.71 26.85 -6.88
CA LEU A 103 1.64 27.51 -7.64
C LEU A 103 0.41 27.84 -6.79
N ASN A 104 0.39 27.42 -5.52
CA ASN A 104 -0.78 27.54 -4.64
C ASN A 104 -2.04 26.83 -5.19
N GLU A 105 -1.85 25.75 -5.97
CA GLU A 105 -2.95 24.91 -6.46
C GLU A 105 -3.30 23.80 -5.44
N PRO A 106 -4.58 23.51 -5.19
CA PRO A 106 -4.95 22.50 -4.21
C PRO A 106 -4.63 21.08 -4.71
N GLU A 107 -4.22 20.20 -3.79
CA GLU A 107 -4.18 18.76 -4.03
C GLU A 107 -5.61 18.22 -4.18
N LYS A 108 -5.88 17.51 -5.29
CA LYS A 108 -7.23 17.06 -5.66
C LYS A 108 -7.39 15.58 -5.40
N LEU A 109 -6.36 14.80 -5.72
CA LEU A 109 -6.36 13.35 -5.58
C LEU A 109 -6.27 12.93 -4.11
N TYR A 110 -5.36 13.56 -3.36
CA TYR A 110 -5.11 13.21 -1.96
C TYR A 110 -5.46 14.35 -1.01
N LYS A 111 -6.44 14.10 -0.14
CA LYS A 111 -6.87 15.05 0.88
C LYS A 111 -6.41 14.58 2.26
N THR A 112 -5.74 15.46 3.00
CA THR A 112 -5.25 15.21 4.37
C THR A 112 -6.32 15.39 5.44
N GLY A 113 -7.39 16.12 5.14
CA GLY A 113 -8.54 16.32 6.04
C GLY A 113 -9.52 15.15 6.04
N LEU A 114 -10.48 15.19 6.97
CA LEU A 114 -11.66 14.32 6.95
C LEU A 114 -12.54 14.70 5.76
N ALA A 115 -13.16 13.69 5.13
CA ALA A 115 -14.20 13.96 4.15
C ALA A 115 -15.37 14.69 4.81
N GLU A 116 -15.89 15.72 4.15
CA GLU A 116 -17.15 16.35 4.57
C GLU A 116 -18.25 15.30 4.49
N ARG A 117 -18.92 15.04 5.62
CA ARG A 117 -20.13 14.22 5.62
C ARG A 117 -21.21 15.03 4.90
N GLN A 118 -21.57 14.62 3.68
CA GLN A 118 -22.83 15.04 3.10
C GLN A 118 -23.92 14.39 3.94
N GLY A 119 -24.62 15.21 4.73
CA GLY A 119 -25.76 14.81 5.54
C GLY A 119 -27.00 14.55 4.71
#